data_AF-A0A1I4HLC7-F1
#
_entry.id   AF-A0A1I4HLC7-F1
#
_cell.length_a   1.000
_cell.length_b   1.000
_cell.length_c   1.000
_cell.angle_alpha   90.00
_cell.angle_beta   90.00
_cell.angle_gamma   90.00
#
_symmetry.space_group_name_H-M   'P 1'
#
loop_
_entity.id
_entity.type
_entity.pdbx_description
1 polymer ?
#
loop_
_entity_poly.entity_id
_entity_poly.type
_entity_poly.pdbx_seq_one_letter_code
_entity_poly.pdbx_strand_id
1 'polypeptide(L)' 'MERNSFQKGLGQVQVKDLAEVKAKLMQALGIRTSQGLGYRIRGVYSLKVHEKELIESIFAEYGIKDIWGS' A
#
# COMPACT_ATOMS: atom_id res chain seq x y z
N MET A 1 -5.59 -15.26 8.88
CA MET A 1 -5.22 -13.87 9.21
C MET A 1 -5.48 -13.03 7.98
N GLU A 2 -6.36 -12.05 8.08
CA GLU A 2 -6.81 -11.28 6.92
C GLU A 2 -5.67 -10.35 6.45
N ARG A 3 -5.21 -10.55 5.21
CA ARG A 3 -4.17 -9.72 4.56
C ARG A 3 -4.74 -8.36 4.22
N ASN A 4 -4.88 -7.50 5.23
CA ASN A 4 -5.45 -6.15 5.07
C ASN A 4 -4.39 -5.05 5.26
N SER A 5 -3.23 -5.39 5.83
CA SER A 5 -2.12 -4.45 6.03
C SER A 5 -1.00 -4.69 5.01
N PHE A 6 -0.53 -3.61 4.39
CA PHE A 6 0.58 -3.59 3.43
C PHE A 6 1.77 -2.76 3.95
N GLN A 7 1.83 -2.57 5.27
CA GLN A 7 2.94 -1.88 5.94
C GLN A 7 4.30 -2.56 5.67
N LYS A 8 4.31 -3.90 5.52
CA LYS A 8 5.52 -4.67 5.21
C LYS A 8 6.09 -4.32 3.84
N GLY A 9 5.23 -4.21 2.82
CA GLY A 9 5.63 -3.74 1.50
C GLY A 9 6.21 -2.34 1.53
N LEU A 10 5.55 -1.41 2.22
CA LEU A 10 6.06 -0.04 2.41
C LEU A 10 7.42 0.00 3.10
N GLY A 11 7.69 -0.89 4.04
CA GLY A 11 9.00 -0.98 4.70
C GLY A 11 10.13 -1.48 3.79
N GLN A 12 9.81 -2.11 2.66
CA GLN A 12 10.78 -2.58 1.67
C GLN A 12 11.07 -1.53 0.58
N VAL A 13 10.23 -0.51 0.45
CA VAL A 13 10.44 0.60 -0.48
C VAL A 13 11.66 1.41 -0.04
N GLN A 14 12.53 1.78 -0.98
CA GLN A 14 13.65 2.66 -0.67
C GLN A 14 13.15 4.02 -0.18
N VAL A 15 13.85 4.62 0.78
CA VAL A 15 13.43 5.90 1.39
C VAL A 15 13.23 7.02 0.35
N LYS A 16 14.01 6.99 -0.73
CA LYS A 16 13.91 7.94 -1.85
C LYS A 16 12.58 7.84 -2.62
N ASP A 17 12.02 6.63 -2.74
CA ASP A 17 10.80 6.35 -3.52
C ASP A 17 9.55 6.36 -2.63
N LEU A 18 9.69 6.32 -1.30
CA LEU A 18 8.57 6.26 -0.36
C LEU A 18 7.54 7.38 -0.57
N ALA A 19 7.98 8.60 -0.86
CA ALA A 19 7.08 9.72 -1.08
C ALA A 19 6.25 9.52 -2.37
N GLU A 20 6.89 9.05 -3.43
CA GLU A 20 6.24 8.78 -4.71
C GLU A 20 5.27 7.60 -4.60
N VAL A 21 5.69 6.50 -3.98
CA VAL A 21 4.85 5.32 -3.74
C VAL A 21 3.60 5.70 -2.95
N LYS A 22 3.75 6.48 -1.88
CA LYS A 22 2.59 6.97 -1.10
C LYS A 22 1.67 7.85 -1.93
N ALA A 23 2.20 8.71 -2.79
CA ALA A 23 1.40 9.55 -3.68
C ALA A 23 0.64 8.71 -4.73
N LYS A 24 1.30 7.72 -5.35
CA LYS A 24 0.67 6.76 -6.27
C LYS A 24 -0.43 5.97 -5.58
N LEU A 25 -0.18 5.44 -4.38
CA LEU A 25 -1.18 4.72 -3.58
C LEU A 25 -2.38 5.60 -3.23
N MET A 26 -2.13 6.86 -2.85
CA MET A 26 -3.21 7.81 -2.58
C MET A 26 -4.04 8.10 -3.83
N GLN A 27 -3.42 8.30 -4.99
CA GLN A 27 -4.15 8.49 -6.25
C GLN A 27 -4.95 7.24 -6.65
N ALA A 28 -4.32 6.06 -6.64
CA ALA A 28 -4.94 4.81 -7.07
C ALA A 28 -6.13 4.41 -6.18
N LEU A 29 -6.03 4.66 -4.87
CA LEU A 29 -7.09 4.37 -3.89
C LEU A 29 -8.07 5.54 -3.71
N GLY A 30 -7.90 6.66 -4.43
CA GLY A 30 -8.73 7.85 -4.32
C GLY A 30 -8.69 8.53 -2.94
N ILE A 31 -7.59 8.37 -2.20
CA ILE A 31 -7.41 8.88 -0.85
C ILE A 31 -6.86 10.30 -0.91
N ARG A 32 -7.57 11.24 -0.28
CA ARG A 32 -7.14 12.64 -0.22
C ARG A 32 -6.26 12.97 0.98
N THR A 33 -6.27 12.15 2.03
CA THR A 33 -5.58 12.45 3.29
C THR A 33 -4.54 11.39 3.64
N SER A 34 -3.37 11.84 4.11
CA SER A 34 -2.30 10.95 4.59
C SER A 34 -2.78 10.02 5.72
N GLN A 35 -3.69 10.52 6.57
CA GLN A 35 -4.31 9.72 7.62
C GLN A 35 -5.17 8.58 7.06
N GLY A 36 -5.94 8.83 6.00
CA GLY A 36 -6.72 7.83 5.28
C GLY A 36 -5.87 6.73 4.65
N LEU A 37 -4.66 7.07 4.19
CA LEU A 37 -3.69 6.09 3.73
C LEU A 37 -3.15 5.28 4.92
N GLY A 38 -2.81 5.95 6.03
CA GLY A 38 -2.33 5.31 7.26
C GLY A 38 -3.26 4.22 7.80
N TYR A 39 -4.57 4.44 7.79
CA TYR A 39 -5.53 3.43 8.22
C TYR A 39 -5.53 2.17 7.33
N ARG A 40 -5.36 2.33 6.02
CA ARG A 40 -5.29 1.21 5.07
C ARG A 40 -3.96 0.46 5.16
N ILE A 41 -2.85 1.21 5.30
CA ILE A 41 -1.51 0.62 5.53
C ILE A 41 -1.54 -0.32 6.74
N ARG A 42 -2.20 0.12 7.82
CA ARG A 42 -2.33 -0.63 9.08
C ARG A 42 -3.40 -1.73 9.04
N GLY A 43 -4.15 -1.87 7.95
CA GLY A 43 -5.23 -2.86 7.82
C GLY A 43 -6.45 -2.60 8.68
N VAL A 44 -6.68 -1.34 9.09
CA VAL A 44 -7.88 -0.94 9.84
C VAL A 44 -9.13 -1.01 8.97
N TYR A 45 -8.98 -0.83 7.66
CA TYR A 45 -10.05 -1.03 6.68
C TYR A 45 -9.80 -2.30 5.89
N SER A 46 -10.89 -3.02 5.62
CA SER A 46 -10.87 -4.15 4.71
C SER A 46 -10.81 -3.63 3.28
N LEU A 47 -9.66 -3.82 2.64
CA LEU A 47 -9.45 -3.46 1.23
C LEU A 47 -10.19 -4.45 0.34
N LYS A 48 -10.84 -3.97 -0.72
CA LYS A 48 -11.45 -4.82 -1.74
C LYS A 48 -10.37 -5.53 -2.55
N VAL A 49 -10.72 -6.65 -3.17
CA VAL A 49 -9.80 -7.42 -4.05
C VAL A 49 -9.17 -6.51 -5.11
N HIS A 50 -9.96 -5.66 -5.77
CA HIS A 50 -9.45 -4.72 -6.76
C HIS A 50 -8.43 -3.71 -6.21
N GLU A 51 -8.64 -3.22 -4.98
CA GLU A 51 -7.67 -2.32 -4.33
C GLU A 51 -6.37 -3.04 -4.02
N LYS A 52 -6.45 -4.32 -3.62
CA LYS A 52 -5.27 -5.17 -3.37
C LYS A 52 -4.48 -5.37 -4.65
N GLU A 53 -5.14 -5.67 -5.77
CA GLU A 53 -4.49 -5.82 -7.08
C GLU A 53 -3.79 -4.54 -7.53
N LEU A 54 -4.41 -3.37 -7.33
CA LEU A 54 -3.80 -2.07 -7.64
C LEU A 54 -2.54 -1.82 -6.80
N ILE A 55 -2.64 -2.08 -5.49
CA ILE A 55 -1.51 -1.97 -4.56
C ILE A 55 -0.39 -2.91 -5.01
N GLU A 56 -0.72 -4.16 -5.31
CA GLU A 56 0.21 -5.18 -5.79
C GLU A 56 0.94 -4.76 -7.05
N SER A 57 0.21 -4.20 -8.02
CA SER A 57 0.79 -3.69 -9.26
C SER A 57 1.77 -2.54 -9.00
N ILE A 58 1.40 -1.57 -8.14
CA ILE A 58 2.29 -0.45 -7.78
C ILE A 58 3.57 -0.96 -7.13
N PHE A 59 3.48 -1.83 -6.12
CA PHE A 59 4.67 -2.35 -5.44
C PHE A 59 5.53 -3.23 -6.36
N ALA A 60 4.92 -3.95 -7.31
CA ALA A 60 5.64 -4.73 -8.31
C ALA A 60 6.50 -3.86 -9.22
N GLU A 61 6.10 -2.62 -9.53
CA GLU A 61 6.94 -1.65 -10.28
C GLU A 61 8.27 -1.37 -9.55
N TYR A 62 8.26 -1.42 -8.21
CA TYR A 62 9.45 -1.21 -7.36
C TYR A 62 10.15 -2.53 -6.99
N GLY A 63 9.75 -3.65 -7.60
CA GLY A 63 10.34 -4.97 -7.35
C GLY A 63 9.90 -5.64 -6.05
N ILE A 64 8.86 -5.14 -5.39
CA ILE A 64 8.39 -5.64 -4.09
C ILE A 64 7.23 -6.61 -4.34
N LYS A 65 7.46 -7.88 -4.02
CA LYS A 65 6.46 -8.95 -4.19
C LYS A 65 5.78 -9.35 -2.88
N ASP A 66 6.48 -9.15 -1.76
CA ASP A 66 6.01 -9.54 -0.44
C ASP A 66 5.46 -8.33 0.32
N ILE A 67 4.23 -7.94 -0.01
CA ILE A 67 3.66 -6.66 0.40
C ILE A 67 2.84 -6.79 1.68
N TRP A 68 2.11 -7.90 1.77
CA TRP A 68 1.17 -8.20 2.84
C TRP A 68 1.93 -8.68 4.08
N GLY A 69 1.66 -8.06 5.22
CA GLY A 69 2.16 -8.54 6.51
C GLY A 69 1.59 -9.91 6.86
N SER A 70 2.34 -10.70 7.64
CA SER A 70 1.80 -11.90 8.27
C SER A 70 1.05 -11.55 9.54
#